data_AF-A0AA39TUX8-F1
#
_entry.id   AF-A0AA39TUX8-F1
#
_cell.length_a   1.000
_cell.length_b   1.000
_cell.length_c   1.000
_cell.angle_alpha   90.00
_cell.angle_beta   90.00
_cell.angle_gamma   90.00
#
_symmetry.space_group_name_H-M   'P 1'
#
loop_
_entity.id
_entity.type
_entity.pdbx_description
1 polymer ?
#
loop_
_entity_poly.entity_id
_entity_poly.type
_entity_poly.pdbx_seq_one_letter_code
_entity_poly.pdbx_strand_id
1 'polypeptide(L)'
;MASKQIHFIAVMYPDPEKVDRLVEIIETLSAFVHDHEPFVWQYEFYKSTEDNRPVIVVTERFSDQAHMDIHMQSEAYQKFKQVLADEKICVQDHKLYFLSQFAGWKRT
;
A
#
# COMPACT_ATOMS: atom_id res chain seq x y z
N MET A 1 18.10 0.54 20.74
CA MET A 1 18.40 1.19 19.46
C MET A 1 17.15 1.97 19.07
N ALA A 2 17.28 3.24 18.68
CA ALA A 2 16.10 4.02 18.28
C ALA A 2 15.48 3.35 17.05
N SER A 3 14.19 3.04 17.14
CA SER A 3 13.45 2.54 15.99
C SER A 3 13.57 3.52 14.82
N LYS A 4 13.84 3.00 13.63
CA LYS A 4 13.80 3.78 12.39
C LYS A 4 12.40 3.64 11.80
N GLN A 5 11.73 4.78 11.61
CA GLN A 5 10.48 4.84 10.84
C GLN A 5 10.68 4.20 9.48
N ILE A 6 9.67 3.43 9.06
CA ILE A 6 9.62 2.86 7.73
C ILE A 6 8.72 3.72 6.87
N HIS A 7 9.20 4.11 5.71
CA HIS A 7 8.44 4.83 4.70
C HIS A 7 8.71 4.15 3.37
N PHE A 8 7.66 3.76 2.65
CA PHE A 8 7.83 3.15 1.34
C PHE A 8 6.74 3.57 0.36
N ILE A 9 7.06 3.36 -0.91
CA ILE A 9 6.10 3.41 -2.01
C ILE A 9 5.94 2.00 -2.57
N ALA A 10 4.70 1.54 -2.71
CA ALA A 10 4.36 0.37 -3.50
C ALA A 10 3.77 0.78 -4.84
N VAL A 11 4.21 0.17 -5.93
CA VAL A 11 3.67 0.39 -7.27
C VAL A 11 3.03 -0.90 -7.75
N MET A 12 1.71 -0.86 -7.98
CA MET A 12 0.91 -1.99 -8.43
C MET A 12 0.50 -1.80 -9.90
N TYR A 13 0.45 -2.91 -10.62
CA TYR A 13 0.17 -2.97 -12.05
C TYR A 13 -1.09 -3.82 -12.28
N PRO A 14 -2.30 -3.25 -12.06
CA PRO A 14 -3.53 -3.98 -12.29
C PRO A 14 -3.74 -4.35 -13.77
N ASP A 15 -4.46 -5.43 -13.99
CA ASP A 15 -5.15 -5.68 -15.25
C ASP A 15 -6.11 -4.50 -15.54
N PRO A 16 -6.07 -3.90 -16.74
CA PRO A 16 -6.96 -2.80 -17.09
C PRO A 16 -8.46 -3.09 -16.90
N GLU A 17 -8.88 -4.34 -17.06
CA GLU A 17 -10.28 -4.73 -16.89
C GLU A 17 -10.67 -4.92 -15.41
N LYS A 18 -9.70 -4.88 -14.48
CA LYS A 18 -9.91 -5.15 -13.04
C LYS A 18 -9.53 -3.99 -12.13
N VAL A 19 -9.33 -2.79 -12.68
CA VAL A 19 -8.96 -1.60 -11.91
C VAL A 19 -10.03 -1.27 -10.87
N ASP A 20 -11.30 -1.28 -11.25
CA ASP A 20 -12.40 -0.97 -10.32
C ASP A 20 -12.51 -2.03 -9.22
N ARG A 21 -12.25 -3.29 -9.57
CA ARG A 21 -12.18 -4.38 -8.58
C ARG A 21 -11.03 -4.16 -7.60
N LEU A 22 -9.84 -3.79 -8.08
CA LEU A 22 -8.72 -3.45 -7.20
C LEU A 22 -9.06 -2.30 -6.25
N VAL A 23 -9.75 -1.26 -6.74
CA VAL A 23 -10.17 -0.11 -5.93
C VAL A 23 -11.11 -0.56 -4.81
N GLU A 24 -12.13 -1.38 -5.10
CA GLU A 24 -13.06 -1.89 -4.08
C GLU A 24 -12.34 -2.67 -2.97
N ILE A 25 -11.38 -3.53 -3.35
CA ILE A 25 -10.61 -4.32 -2.38
C ILE A 25 -9.72 -3.38 -1.54
N ILE A 26 -9.09 -2.37 -2.16
CA ILE A 26 -8.26 -1.37 -1.46
C ILE A 26 -9.10 -0.53 -0.50
N GLU A 27 -10.30 -0.09 -0.90
CA GLU A 27 -11.19 0.68 -0.02
C GLU A 27 -11.56 -0.12 1.23
N THR A 28 -11.84 -1.41 1.07
CA THR A 28 -12.11 -2.32 2.18
C THR A 28 -10.88 -2.48 3.10
N LEU A 29 -9.70 -2.68 2.53
CA LEU A 29 -8.45 -2.79 3.29
C LEU A 29 -8.14 -1.49 4.03
N SER A 30 -8.28 -0.35 3.36
CA SER A 30 -8.01 0.98 3.91
C SER A 30 -8.89 1.30 5.11
N ALA A 31 -10.19 0.98 5.03
CA ALA A 31 -11.10 1.14 6.16
C ALA A 31 -10.68 0.28 7.36
N PHE A 32 -10.29 -0.98 7.12
CA PHE A 32 -9.79 -1.85 8.19
C PHE A 32 -8.52 -1.29 8.84
N VAL A 33 -7.52 -0.89 8.03
CA VAL A 33 -6.25 -0.35 8.51
C VAL A 33 -6.48 0.92 9.33
N HIS A 34 -7.34 1.83 8.86
CA HIS A 34 -7.69 3.04 9.61
C HIS A 34 -8.29 2.72 10.99
N ASP A 35 -9.20 1.75 11.07
CA ASP A 35 -9.95 1.46 12.29
C ASP A 35 -9.15 0.59 13.29
N HIS A 36 -8.21 -0.24 12.81
CA HIS A 36 -7.54 -1.27 13.62
C HIS A 36 -6.03 -1.09 13.76
N GLU A 37 -5.40 -0.27 12.93
CA GLU A 37 -3.94 -0.14 12.86
C GLU A 37 -3.48 1.30 13.15
N PRO A 38 -3.67 1.81 14.40
CA PRO A 38 -3.34 3.20 14.75
C PRO A 38 -1.85 3.55 14.67
N PHE A 39 -1.00 2.54 14.44
CA PHE A 39 0.44 2.69 14.24
C PHE A 39 0.82 3.00 12.78
N VAL A 40 -0.14 2.98 11.86
CA VAL A 40 0.03 3.38 10.46
C VAL A 40 -0.25 4.87 10.34
N TRP A 41 0.78 5.65 10.00
CA TRP A 41 0.71 7.12 10.06
C TRP A 41 0.41 7.76 8.70
N GLN A 42 0.60 7.00 7.63
CA GLN A 42 0.25 7.38 6.28
C GLN A 42 -0.16 6.09 5.57
N TYR A 43 -1.31 6.10 4.90
CA TYR A 43 -1.85 4.97 4.15
C TYR A 43 -2.68 5.52 2.98
N GLU A 44 -1.98 5.94 1.93
CA GLU A 44 -2.58 6.70 0.84
C GLU A 44 -2.40 5.95 -0.48
N PHE A 45 -3.46 5.89 -1.29
CA PHE A 45 -3.47 5.25 -2.59
C PHE A 45 -3.80 6.27 -3.67
N TYR A 46 -3.12 6.16 -4.81
CA TYR A 46 -3.25 7.07 -5.94
C TYR A 46 -3.37 6.29 -7.23
N LYS A 47 -4.28 6.72 -8.11
CA LYS A 47 -4.28 6.32 -9.52
C LYS A 47 -3.28 7.21 -10.25
N SER A 48 -2.35 6.62 -11.01
CA SER A 48 -1.48 7.39 -11.92
C SER A 48 -2.33 8.16 -12.93
N THR A 49 -1.97 9.42 -13.18
CA THR A 49 -2.55 10.24 -14.26
C THR A 49 -1.71 10.19 -15.53
N GLU A 50 -0.59 9.47 -15.49
CA GLU A 50 0.34 9.27 -16.60
C GLU A 50 0.06 7.94 -17.32
N ASP A 51 0.37 7.90 -18.62
CA ASP A 51 0.25 6.76 -19.54
C ASP A 51 -1.16 6.19 -19.81
N ASN A 52 -1.30 5.38 -20.86
CA ASN A 52 -2.52 4.65 -21.20
C ASN A 52 -2.72 3.36 -20.35
N ARG A 53 -1.87 3.11 -19.35
CA ARG A 53 -1.93 1.88 -18.54
C ARG A 53 -2.23 2.23 -17.08
N PRO A 54 -3.18 1.53 -16.44
CA PRO A 54 -3.51 1.81 -15.06
C PRO A 54 -2.37 1.37 -14.14
N VAL A 55 -1.96 2.29 -13.27
CA VAL A 55 -0.98 2.08 -12.22
C VAL A 55 -1.56 2.62 -10.92
N ILE A 56 -1.47 1.83 -9.85
CA ILE A 56 -1.81 2.27 -8.50
C ILE A 56 -0.51 2.48 -7.74
N VAL A 57 -0.37 3.66 -7.11
CA VAL A 57 0.77 4.03 -6.27
C VAL A 57 0.29 4.13 -4.84
N VAL A 58 0.95 3.42 -3.93
CA VAL A 58 0.64 3.40 -2.50
C VAL A 58 1.78 4.08 -1.76
N THR A 59 1.47 4.93 -0.78
CA THR A 59 2.46 5.51 0.14
C THR A 59 2.09 5.13 1.56
N GLU A 60 3.01 4.45 2.24
CA GLU A 60 2.79 3.99 3.60
C GLU A 60 3.91 4.42 4.55
N ARG A 61 3.54 4.74 5.79
CA ARG A 61 4.49 5.04 6.87
C ARG A 61 4.15 4.31 8.15
N PHE A 62 5.16 3.64 8.69
CA PHE A 62 5.11 2.93 9.96
C PHE A 62 6.12 3.53 10.92
N SER A 63 5.78 3.51 12.21
CA SER A 63 6.69 3.97 13.26
C SER A 63 7.96 3.11 13.36
N ASP A 64 7.86 1.83 13.02
CA ASP A 64 8.97 0.87 13.04
C ASP A 64 8.71 -0.40 12.19
N GLN A 65 9.72 -1.26 12.10
CA GLN A 65 9.64 -2.53 11.39
C GLN A 65 8.62 -3.50 12.02
N ALA A 66 8.49 -3.54 13.35
CA ALA A 66 7.58 -4.45 14.02
C ALA A 66 6.12 -4.12 13.67
N HIS A 67 5.76 -2.84 13.57
CA HIS A 67 4.44 -2.40 13.14
C HIS A 67 4.17 -2.70 11.66
N MET A 68 5.17 -2.60 10.79
CA MET A 68 5.04 -3.07 9.40
C MET A 68 4.81 -4.58 9.36
N ASP A 69 5.51 -5.34 10.20
CA ASP A 69 5.34 -6.79 10.27
C ASP A 69 3.95 -7.17 10.78
N ILE A 70 3.40 -6.45 11.77
CA ILE A 70 2.02 -6.61 12.24
C ILE A 70 1.03 -6.33 11.10
N HIS A 71 1.19 -5.23 10.36
CA HIS A 71 0.36 -4.93 9.19
C HIS A 71 0.39 -6.05 8.16
N MET A 72 1.58 -6.52 7.78
CA MET A 72 1.74 -7.61 6.82
C MET A 72 1.16 -8.94 7.31
N GLN A 73 1.02 -9.14 8.62
CA GLN A 73 0.47 -10.36 9.21
C GLN A 73 -1.03 -10.24 9.55
N SER A 74 -1.64 -9.06 9.35
CA SER A 74 -3.04 -8.84 9.65
C SER A 74 -3.95 -9.71 8.77
N GLU A 75 -5.09 -10.13 9.33
CA GLU A 75 -6.07 -10.93 8.58
C GLU A 75 -6.53 -10.20 7.32
N ALA A 76 -6.75 -8.88 7.42
CA ALA A 76 -7.14 -8.04 6.29
C ALA A 76 -6.08 -8.02 5.19
N TYR A 77 -4.79 -7.87 5.54
CA TYR A 77 -3.71 -7.88 4.55
C TYR A 77 -3.54 -9.26 3.90
N GLN A 78 -3.63 -10.34 4.68
CA GLN A 78 -3.54 -11.71 4.14
C GLN A 78 -4.70 -12.00 3.18
N LYS A 79 -5.92 -11.58 3.54
CA LYS A 79 -7.09 -11.69 2.67
C LYS A 79 -6.93 -10.85 1.41
N PHE A 80 -6.45 -9.62 1.52
CA PHE A 80 -6.13 -8.77 0.38
C PHE A 80 -5.16 -9.48 -0.58
N LYS A 81 -4.02 -9.97 -0.06
CA LYS A 81 -3.02 -10.69 -0.86
C LYS A 81 -3.61 -11.93 -1.55
N GLN A 82 -4.45 -12.68 -0.84
CA GLN A 82 -5.12 -13.85 -1.40
C GLN A 82 -6.05 -13.46 -2.56
N VAL A 83 -6.89 -12.45 -2.37
CA VAL A 83 -7.81 -11.96 -3.41
C VAL A 83 -7.04 -11.49 -4.65
N LEU A 84 -5.94 -10.75 -4.47
CA LEU A 84 -5.10 -10.32 -5.60
C LEU A 84 -4.59 -11.51 -6.43
N ALA A 85 -4.19 -12.59 -5.75
CA ALA A 85 -3.66 -13.80 -6.39
C ALA A 85 -4.76 -14.63 -7.06
N ASP A 86 -5.84 -14.93 -6.34
CA ASP A 86 -6.94 -15.79 -6.80
C ASP A 86 -7.68 -15.16 -7.99
N GLU A 87 -7.95 -13.85 -7.91
CA GLU A 87 -8.63 -13.12 -8.98
C GLU A 87 -7.67 -12.65 -10.08
N LYS A 88 -6.35 -12.89 -9.95
CA LYS A 88 -5.31 -12.41 -10.88
C LYS A 88 -5.48 -10.92 -11.20
N ILE A 89 -5.54 -10.10 -10.15
CA ILE A 89 -5.83 -8.67 -10.25
C ILE A 89 -4.67 -7.92 -10.92
N CYS A 90 -3.43 -8.30 -10.61
CA CYS A 90 -2.23 -7.67 -11.16
C CYS A 90 -1.63 -8.52 -12.28
N VAL A 91 -1.15 -7.85 -13.34
CA VAL A 91 -0.49 -8.52 -14.48
C VAL A 91 0.99 -8.83 -14.23
N GLN A 92 1.56 -8.25 -13.16
CA GLN A 92 2.94 -8.47 -12.73
C GLN A 92 3.08 -8.15 -11.24
N ASP A 93 4.22 -8.54 -10.66
CA ASP A 93 4.54 -8.24 -9.27
C ASP A 93 4.63 -6.73 -9.02
N HIS A 94 4.19 -6.34 -7.82
CA HIS A 94 4.33 -4.97 -7.37
C HIS A 94 5.80 -4.64 -7.08
N LYS A 95 6.16 -3.37 -7.20
CA LYS A 95 7.50 -2.89 -6.88
C LYS A 95 7.48 -2.08 -5.60
N LEU A 96 8.37 -2.41 -4.66
CA LEU A 96 8.55 -1.68 -3.41
C LEU A 96 9.79 -0.78 -3.46
N TYR A 97 9.64 0.45 -3.00
CA TYR A 97 10.73 1.40 -2.81
C TYR A 97 10.74 1.88 -1.36
N PHE A 98 11.70 1.39 -0.58
CA PHE A 98 11.94 1.89 0.77
C PHE A 98 12.68 3.22 0.72
N LEU A 99 12.16 4.21 1.41
CA LEU A 99 12.58 5.59 1.28
C LEU A 99 13.33 6.06 2.52
N SER A 100 14.44 6.76 2.28
CA SER A 100 15.10 7.59 3.28
C SER A 100 15.02 9.03 2.82
N GLN A 101 14.42 9.90 3.62
CA GLN A 101 14.33 11.31 3.25
C GLN A 101 15.73 11.94 3.28
N PHE A 102 16.17 12.49 2.15
CA PHE A 102 17.44 13.21 2.03
C PHE A 102 17.25 14.74 2.10
N ALA A 103 16.10 15.26 1.65
CA ALA A 103 15.75 16.68 1.64
C ALA A 103 14.21 16.90 1.64
N GLY A 104 13.75 18.15 1.69
CA GLY A 104 12.33 18.54 1.58
C GLY A 104 11.57 18.65 2.92
N TRP A 105 10.29 19.05 2.87
CA TRP A 105 9.41 19.22 4.04
C TRP A 105 7.95 18.92 3.67
N LYS A 106 7.11 18.53 4.65
CA LYS A 106 5.64 18.41 4.52
C LYS A 106 5.00 19.48 5.41
N ARG A 107 4.07 20.29 4.88
CA ARG A 107 3.20 21.16 5.70
C ARG A 107 1.98 20.34 6.13
N THR A 108 1.65 20.42 7.41
CA THR A 108 0.41 19.93 8.02
C THR A 108 -0.67 20.98 7.88
#